data_AF-A0A3D0XE19-F1
#
_entry.id   AF-A0A3D0XE19-F1
#
_cell.length_a   1.000
_cell.length_b   1.000
_cell.length_c   1.000
_cell.angle_alpha   90.00
_cell.angle_beta   90.00
_cell.angle_gamma   90.00
#
_symmetry.space_group_name_H-M   'P 1'
#
loop_
_entity.id
_entity.type
_entity.pdbx_description
1 polymer ?
#
loop_
_entity_poly.entity_id
_entity_poly.type
_entity_poly.pdbx_seq_one_letter_code
_entity_poly.pdbx_strand_id
1 'polypeptide(L)'
;MRKKTIGKLSFGPTVDITDPCYDRDVWCRMNKVSIKQGSYTCVVWSEDGCVAIIGIYLDGKIPKQSAMKTIGEIGVDAGLAGFFFDKPDYDDAAWNNFCENPGNENAWITEDGFFSSGGYGDGCYPVYSKQSKGENVALEIRFM
;
A
#
# COMPACT_ATOMS: atom_id res chain seq x y z
N MET A 1 -4.64 -4.94 -17.32
CA MET A 1 -4.72 -5.27 -15.88
C MET A 1 -5.98 -6.04 -15.45
N ARG A 2 -5.81 -7.18 -14.76
CA ARG A 2 -6.84 -7.95 -14.06
C ARG A 2 -7.04 -7.41 -12.64
N LYS A 3 -8.29 -7.12 -12.25
CA LYS A 3 -8.64 -6.62 -10.91
C LYS A 3 -9.04 -7.76 -9.98
N LYS A 4 -8.57 -7.75 -8.72
CA LYS A 4 -9.04 -8.61 -7.63
C LYS A 4 -9.23 -7.81 -6.34
N THR A 5 -10.37 -7.98 -5.68
CA THR A 5 -10.59 -7.45 -4.32
C THR A 5 -10.03 -8.44 -3.32
N ILE A 6 -9.15 -7.97 -2.43
CA ILE A 6 -8.53 -8.79 -1.38
C ILE A 6 -9.38 -8.80 -0.11
N GLY A 7 -9.95 -7.65 0.25
CA GLY A 7 -10.81 -7.54 1.42
C GLY A 7 -11.10 -6.10 1.80
N LYS A 8 -11.42 -5.88 3.07
CA LYS A 8 -11.68 -4.55 3.63
C LYS A 8 -10.92 -4.35 4.93
N LEU A 9 -10.39 -3.14 5.12
CA LEU A 9 -9.76 -2.70 6.36
C LEU A 9 -10.36 -1.36 6.79
N SER A 10 -10.45 -1.14 8.11
CA SER A 10 -10.86 0.15 8.66
C SER A 10 -9.64 0.92 9.09
N PHE A 11 -9.23 1.91 8.30
CA PHE A 11 -8.08 2.74 8.62
C PHE A 11 -8.50 3.96 9.45
N GLY A 12 -7.57 4.40 10.31
CA GLY A 12 -7.66 5.66 11.06
C GLY A 12 -7.46 6.89 10.16
N PRO A 13 -7.11 8.05 10.75
CA PRO A 13 -6.91 9.29 10.01
C PRO A 13 -5.59 9.36 9.23
N THR A 14 -4.72 8.35 9.39
CA THR A 14 -3.40 8.29 8.75
C THR A 14 -3.04 6.85 8.39
N VAL A 15 -2.18 6.70 7.39
CA VAL A 15 -1.51 5.45 7.05
C VAL A 15 -0.02 5.69 6.80
N ASP A 16 0.80 4.68 7.07
CA ASP A 16 2.18 4.65 6.59
C ASP A 16 2.22 3.87 5.27
N ILE A 17 3.01 4.34 4.30
CA ILE A 17 3.13 3.74 2.96
C ILE A 17 4.60 3.46 2.70
N THR A 18 4.97 2.18 2.59
CA THR A 18 6.39 1.79 2.56
C THR A 18 6.59 0.33 2.19
N ASP A 19 7.85 -0.03 1.93
CA ASP A 19 8.37 -1.38 2.06
C ASP A 19 8.59 -1.71 3.55
N PRO A 20 8.08 -2.85 4.05
CA PRO A 20 8.23 -3.24 5.45
C PRO A 20 9.68 -3.35 5.95
N CYS A 21 10.68 -3.47 5.08
CA CYS A 21 12.08 -3.54 5.50
C CYS A 21 12.63 -2.21 6.05
N TYR A 22 11.96 -1.09 5.77
CA TYR A 22 12.44 0.23 6.17
C TYR A 22 11.96 0.68 7.55
N ASP A 23 12.91 1.25 8.28
CA ASP A 23 12.66 2.04 9.48
C ASP A 23 12.01 3.40 9.14
N ARG A 24 11.55 4.13 10.16
CA ARG A 24 10.76 5.35 9.99
C ARG A 24 11.58 6.52 9.46
N ASP A 25 12.87 6.60 9.80
CA ASP A 25 13.77 7.71 9.45
C ASP A 25 14.51 7.48 8.13
N VAL A 26 13.75 7.16 7.07
CA VAL A 26 14.28 7.06 5.71
C VAL A 26 13.46 7.91 4.75
N TRP A 27 14.14 8.49 3.76
CA TRP A 27 13.52 9.40 2.78
C TRP A 27 12.54 8.68 1.84
N CYS A 28 12.70 7.36 1.66
CA CYS A 28 11.94 6.52 0.73
C CYS A 28 10.68 5.90 1.36
N ARG A 29 10.23 6.42 2.51
CA ARG A 29 9.02 6.00 3.22
C ARG A 29 8.08 7.19 3.42
N MET A 30 6.78 6.99 3.18
CA MET A 30 5.77 8.03 3.46
C MET A 30 5.08 7.75 4.79
N ASN A 31 5.43 8.55 5.81
CA ASN A 31 4.86 8.43 7.16
C ASN A 31 3.60 9.29 7.34
N LYS A 32 2.63 8.75 8.10
CA LYS A 32 1.42 9.43 8.57
C LYS A 32 0.68 10.18 7.45
N VAL A 33 0.58 9.57 6.27
CA VAL A 33 -0.19 10.13 5.14
C VAL A 33 -1.64 10.26 5.57
N SER A 34 -2.12 11.51 5.65
CA SER A 34 -3.48 11.79 6.10
C SER A 34 -4.51 11.22 5.14
N ILE A 35 -5.48 10.49 5.66
CA ILE A 35 -6.62 9.94 4.91
C ILE A 35 -7.90 10.15 5.69
N LYS A 36 -9.03 10.05 4.98
CA LYS A 36 -10.33 10.00 5.62
C LYS A 36 -10.47 8.72 6.42
N GLN A 37 -10.72 8.79 7.72
CA GLN A 37 -11.01 7.59 8.52
C GLN A 37 -12.24 6.85 7.97
N GLY A 38 -12.17 5.52 7.88
CA GLY A 38 -13.30 4.72 7.44
C GLY A 38 -12.92 3.34 6.92
N SER A 39 -13.89 2.66 6.30
CA SER A 39 -13.71 1.33 5.71
C SER A 39 -13.26 1.44 4.27
N TYR A 40 -12.09 0.89 3.98
CA TYR A 40 -11.47 0.86 2.66
C TYR A 40 -11.53 -0.54 2.08
N THR A 41 -11.83 -0.62 0.79
CA THR A 41 -11.68 -1.85 0.01
C THR A 41 -10.26 -1.93 -0.51
N CYS A 42 -9.56 -3.02 -0.19
CA CYS A 42 -8.20 -3.32 -0.64
C CYS A 42 -8.29 -4.08 -1.97
N VAL A 43 -7.67 -3.53 -3.01
CA VAL A 43 -7.75 -4.06 -4.37
C VAL A 43 -6.35 -4.15 -4.95
N VAL A 44 -6.12 -5.23 -5.69
CA VAL A 44 -4.92 -5.45 -6.49
C VAL A 44 -5.27 -5.48 -7.98
N TRP A 45 -4.41 -4.87 -8.79
CA TRP A 45 -4.39 -4.99 -10.24
C TRP A 45 -3.13 -5.70 -10.66
N SER A 46 -3.29 -6.73 -11.47
CA SER A 46 -2.17 -7.51 -12.00
C SER A 46 -2.08 -7.38 -13.52
N GLU A 47 -0.86 -7.34 -14.04
CA GLU A 47 -0.53 -7.33 -15.47
C GLU A 47 0.61 -8.32 -15.70
N ASP A 48 0.49 -9.18 -16.70
CA ASP A 48 1.53 -10.16 -17.07
C ASP A 48 2.05 -11.04 -15.91
N GLY A 49 1.18 -11.33 -14.94
CA GLY A 49 1.51 -12.14 -13.76
C GLY A 49 2.09 -11.35 -12.59
N CYS A 50 2.45 -10.08 -12.78
CA CYS A 50 2.99 -9.19 -11.76
C CYS A 50 1.90 -8.31 -11.14
N VAL A 51 2.14 -7.84 -9.92
CA VAL A 51 1.31 -6.80 -9.30
C VAL A 51 1.68 -5.45 -9.91
N ALA A 52 0.73 -4.84 -10.63
CA ALA A 52 0.91 -3.53 -11.26
C ALA A 52 0.45 -2.39 -10.34
N ILE A 53 -0.64 -2.58 -9.59
CA ILE A 53 -1.17 -1.57 -8.66
C ILE A 53 -1.73 -2.28 -7.43
N ILE A 54 -1.45 -1.73 -6.25
CA ILE A 54 -2.30 -1.94 -5.07
C ILE A 54 -2.96 -0.64 -4.67
N GLY A 55 -4.22 -0.71 -4.25
CA GLY A 55 -4.94 0.47 -3.81
C GLY A 55 -5.96 0.19 -2.72
N ILE A 56 -6.20 1.23 -1.92
CA ILE A 56 -7.24 1.27 -0.91
C ILE A 56 -8.27 2.33 -1.30
N TYR A 57 -9.55 1.98 -1.25
CA TYR A 57 -10.65 2.84 -1.70
C TYR A 57 -11.75 2.94 -0.66
N LEU A 58 -11.99 4.16 -0.15
CA LEU A 58 -13.04 4.41 0.84
C LEU A 58 -14.40 4.00 0.29
N ASP A 59 -15.15 3.22 1.07
CA ASP A 59 -16.44 2.61 0.70
C ASP A 59 -16.40 1.78 -0.60
N GLY A 60 -15.20 1.38 -1.06
CA GLY A 60 -15.02 0.69 -2.35
C GLY A 60 -15.22 1.59 -3.58
N LYS A 61 -15.21 2.92 -3.42
CA LYS A 61 -15.35 3.88 -4.53
C LYS A 61 -14.03 4.05 -5.26
N ILE A 62 -13.83 3.25 -6.30
CA ILE A 62 -12.63 3.31 -7.14
C ILE A 62 -12.75 4.50 -8.11
N PRO A 63 -11.92 5.55 -8.00
CA PRO A 63 -11.92 6.67 -8.92
C PRO A 63 -11.34 6.28 -10.28
N LYS A 64 -11.58 7.11 -11.30
CA LYS A 64 -10.81 7.02 -12.55
C LYS A 64 -9.35 7.35 -12.26
N GLN A 65 -8.41 6.64 -12.86
CA GLN A 65 -6.97 6.88 -12.69
C GLN A 65 -6.57 8.32 -13.03
N SER A 66 -7.20 8.95 -14.02
CA SER A 66 -6.97 10.36 -14.39
C SER A 66 -7.43 11.38 -13.34
N ALA A 67 -8.21 10.95 -12.34
CA ALA A 67 -8.64 11.78 -11.22
C ALA A 67 -7.73 11.66 -9.99
N MET A 68 -6.73 10.77 -10.05
CA MET A 68 -5.71 10.58 -9.02
C MET A 68 -4.50 11.49 -9.30
N LYS A 69 -3.83 11.96 -8.25
CA LYS A 69 -2.61 12.78 -8.36
C LYS A 69 -1.48 12.15 -7.56
N THR A 70 -0.25 12.24 -8.05
CA THR A 70 0.93 11.82 -7.30
C THR A 70 1.07 12.68 -6.04
N ILE A 71 1.31 12.03 -4.91
CA ILE A 71 1.53 12.68 -3.60
C ILE A 71 2.94 12.42 -3.04
N GLY A 72 3.70 11.52 -3.68
CA GLY A 72 5.05 11.16 -3.29
C GLY A 72 5.48 9.89 -4.01
N GLU A 73 6.63 9.37 -3.59
CA GLU A 73 7.22 8.13 -4.06
C GLU A 73 7.74 7.35 -2.85
N ILE A 74 7.76 6.03 -2.95
CA ILE A 74 8.34 5.13 -1.94
C ILE A 74 9.43 4.28 -2.58
N GLY A 75 10.41 3.87 -1.80
CA GLY A 75 11.36 2.82 -2.17
C GLY A 75 10.76 1.44 -1.90
N VAL A 76 11.28 0.44 -2.61
CA VAL A 76 11.05 -0.98 -2.39
C VAL A 76 12.37 -1.69 -2.63
N ASP A 77 12.83 -2.46 -1.64
CA ASP A 77 14.10 -3.20 -1.65
C ASP A 77 13.93 -4.68 -1.24
N ALA A 78 12.78 -5.05 -0.65
CA ALA A 78 12.43 -6.42 -0.31
C ALA A 78 11.39 -7.02 -1.27
N GLY A 79 11.08 -6.33 -2.37
CA GLY A 79 9.99 -6.70 -3.28
C GLY A 79 8.60 -6.66 -2.63
N LEU A 80 8.45 -5.91 -1.53
CA LEU A 80 7.24 -5.79 -0.72
C LEU A 80 6.85 -4.31 -0.60
N ALA A 81 5.56 -4.01 -0.68
CA ALA A 81 5.06 -2.67 -0.38
C ALA A 81 3.60 -2.72 0.08
N GLY A 82 3.19 -1.74 0.88
CA GLY A 82 1.81 -1.67 1.32
C GLY A 82 1.43 -0.44 2.11
N PHE A 83 0.21 -0.51 2.64
CA PHE A 83 -0.43 0.50 3.47
C PHE A 83 -0.57 -0.05 4.90
N PHE A 84 0.13 0.55 5.85
CA PHE A 84 0.17 0.14 7.25
C PHE A 84 -0.67 1.08 8.11
N PHE A 85 -1.25 0.56 9.19
CA PHE A 85 -1.90 1.38 10.20
C PHE A 85 -0.88 2.28 10.93
N ASP A 86 0.21 1.67 11.40
CA ASP A 86 1.37 2.34 11.98
C ASP A 86 2.55 1.38 11.92
N LYS A 87 3.43 1.53 10.92
CA LYS A 87 4.53 0.58 10.73
C LYS A 87 5.62 0.86 11.76
N PRO A 88 5.94 -0.09 12.67
CA PRO A 88 7.08 0.09 13.57
C PRO A 88 8.41 -0.10 12.83
N ASP A 89 9.49 0.25 13.50
CA ASP A 89 10.85 -0.14 13.10
C ASP A 89 11.03 -1.59 13.55
N TYR A 90 11.33 -2.48 12.61
CA TYR A 90 11.42 -3.92 12.90
C TYR A 90 12.84 -4.26 13.31
N ASP A 91 13.00 -5.02 14.39
CA ASP A 91 14.23 -5.77 14.60
C ASP A 91 14.28 -7.01 13.69
N ASP A 92 15.41 -7.71 13.68
CA ASP A 92 15.60 -8.90 12.83
C ASP A 92 14.53 -9.98 13.09
N ALA A 93 14.06 -10.13 14.34
CA ALA A 93 13.07 -11.14 14.68
C ALA A 93 11.69 -10.77 14.13
N ALA A 94 11.27 -9.52 14.31
CA ALA A 94 10.02 -8.99 13.78
C ALA A 94 10.02 -9.00 12.25
N TRP A 95 11.14 -8.65 11.62
CA TRP A 95 11.32 -8.71 10.17
C TRP A 95 11.19 -10.13 9.63
N ASN A 96 11.89 -11.09 10.24
CA ASN A 96 11.80 -12.49 9.84
C ASN A 96 10.38 -13.03 9.99
N ASN A 97 9.71 -12.74 11.12
CA ASN A 97 8.32 -13.16 11.34
C ASN A 97 7.35 -12.54 10.32
N PHE A 98 7.58 -11.30 9.90
CA PHE A 98 6.80 -10.66 8.83
C PHE A 98 7.01 -11.38 7.48
N CYS A 99 8.27 -11.68 7.14
CA CYS A 99 8.66 -12.37 5.91
C CYS A 99 8.24 -13.84 5.83
N GLU A 100 8.00 -14.50 6.96
CA GLU A 100 7.50 -15.88 7.01
C GLU A 100 5.97 -15.97 6.85
N ASN A 101 5.25 -14.84 6.99
CA ASN A 101 3.80 -14.77 6.89
C ASN A 101 3.25 -13.96 5.69
N PRO A 102 3.84 -13.97 4.48
CA PRO A 102 3.13 -13.47 3.32
C PRO A 102 2.02 -14.47 3.05
N GLY A 103 0.78 -14.01 2.92
CA GLY A 103 -0.32 -14.89 2.51
C GLY A 103 0.06 -15.69 1.25
N ASN A 104 -0.63 -16.80 0.96
CA ASN A 104 -0.35 -17.66 -0.20
C ASN A 104 -0.57 -16.98 -1.58
N GLU A 105 -0.73 -15.66 -1.63
CA GLU A 105 -1.03 -14.87 -2.81
C GLU A 105 -0.16 -13.60 -2.85
N ASN A 106 0.03 -13.01 -4.03
CA ASN A 106 0.83 -11.80 -4.24
C ASN A 106 0.27 -10.52 -3.57
N ALA A 107 -0.85 -10.61 -2.86
CA ALA A 107 -1.39 -9.52 -2.06
C ALA A 107 -2.27 -10.06 -0.92
N TRP A 108 -2.13 -9.50 0.28
CA TRP A 108 -2.82 -9.99 1.48
C TRP A 108 -3.07 -8.88 2.50
N ILE A 109 -4.01 -9.15 3.41
CA ILE A 109 -4.34 -8.31 4.55
C ILE A 109 -3.84 -9.02 5.82
N THR A 110 -3.19 -8.27 6.72
CA THR A 110 -2.88 -8.70 8.08
C THR A 110 -3.45 -7.71 9.10
N GLU A 111 -3.14 -7.91 10.38
CA GLU A 111 -3.41 -6.93 11.43
C GLU A 111 -2.61 -5.63 11.28
N ASP A 112 -1.51 -5.63 10.53
CA ASP A 112 -0.67 -4.46 10.29
C ASP A 112 -1.16 -3.60 9.13
N GLY A 113 -1.92 -4.17 8.19
CA GLY A 113 -2.36 -3.46 6.99
C GLY A 113 -2.61 -4.33 5.75
N PHE A 114 -2.41 -3.72 4.59
CA PHE A 114 -2.61 -4.33 3.27
C PHE A 114 -1.34 -4.24 2.43
N PHE A 115 -0.88 -5.38 1.91
CA PHE A 115 0.43 -5.53 1.26
C PHE A 115 0.33 -6.24 -0.08
N SER A 116 1.37 -6.07 -0.88
CA SER A 116 1.67 -6.94 -2.02
C SER A 116 3.13 -7.31 -2.09
N SER A 117 3.39 -8.47 -2.69
CA SER A 117 4.69 -8.91 -3.19
C SER A 117 4.63 -9.13 -4.70
N GLY A 118 5.78 -9.27 -5.35
CA GLY A 118 5.82 -9.66 -6.77
C GLY A 118 5.34 -8.57 -7.73
N GLY A 119 5.67 -7.31 -7.44
CA GLY A 119 5.59 -6.20 -8.39
C GLY A 119 6.70 -6.26 -9.44
N TYR A 120 7.25 -5.11 -9.81
CA TYR A 120 8.34 -4.98 -10.79
C TYR A 120 9.76 -5.01 -10.17
N GLY A 121 9.86 -5.55 -8.95
CA GLY A 121 11.12 -5.68 -8.20
C GLY A 121 11.47 -4.42 -7.41
N ASP A 122 12.75 -4.27 -7.10
CA ASP A 122 13.26 -3.15 -6.32
C ASP A 122 13.24 -1.85 -7.13
N GLY A 123 12.91 -0.73 -6.49
CA GLY A 123 12.81 0.55 -7.18
C GLY A 123 12.06 1.63 -6.42
N CYS A 124 11.88 2.78 -7.07
CA CYS A 124 11.08 3.89 -6.56
C CYS A 124 9.73 3.92 -7.28
N TYR A 125 8.66 3.90 -6.50
CA TYR A 125 7.31 3.78 -7.04
C TYR A 125 6.42 4.95 -6.61
N PRO A 126 5.69 5.57 -7.55
CA PRO A 126 4.81 6.69 -7.25
C PRO A 126 3.58 6.25 -6.45
N VAL A 127 3.27 7.06 -5.45
CA VAL A 127 2.05 6.96 -4.67
C VAL A 127 1.06 8.02 -5.16
N TYR A 128 -0.14 7.58 -5.48
CA TYR A 128 -1.23 8.42 -5.97
C TYR A 128 -2.33 8.54 -4.94
N SER A 129 -3.02 9.68 -4.93
CA SER A 129 -4.22 9.88 -4.12
C SER A 129 -5.37 10.51 -4.90
N LYS A 130 -6.60 10.12 -4.53
CA LYS A 130 -7.81 10.88 -4.83
C LYS A 130 -8.24 11.65 -3.59
N GLN A 131 -8.38 12.96 -3.75
CA GLN A 131 -9.01 13.80 -2.73
C GLN A 131 -10.51 14.02 -2.98
N SER A 132 -11.26 14.10 -1.89
CA SER A 132 -12.64 14.55 -1.82
C SER A 132 -12.80 15.48 -0.62
N LYS A 133 -13.25 16.71 -0.85
CA LYS A 133 -13.39 17.75 0.19
C LYS A 133 -12.11 17.98 1.03
N GLY A 134 -10.94 17.87 0.41
CA GLY A 134 -9.64 18.07 1.07
C GLY A 134 -9.08 16.84 1.80
N GLU A 135 -9.82 15.73 1.86
CA GLU A 135 -9.36 14.49 2.48
C GLU A 135 -8.97 13.47 1.40
N ASN A 136 -7.90 12.70 1.62
CA ASN A 136 -7.55 11.57 0.76
C ASN A 136 -8.55 10.42 1.01
N VAL A 137 -9.26 10.00 -0.04
CA VAL A 137 -10.30 8.94 0.01
C VAL A 137 -9.94 7.71 -0.82
N ALA A 138 -8.85 7.78 -1.58
CA ALA A 138 -8.22 6.61 -2.18
C ALA A 138 -6.71 6.83 -2.23
N LEU A 139 -5.96 5.74 -2.13
CA LEU A 139 -4.52 5.70 -2.33
C LEU A 139 -4.17 4.53 -3.25
N GLU A 140 -3.13 4.72 -4.08
CA GLU A 140 -2.58 3.69 -4.96
C GLU A 140 -1.04 3.75 -4.90
N ILE A 141 -0.39 2.59 -4.82
CA ILE A 141 1.01 2.42 -5.19
C ILE A 141 1.00 1.82 -6.59
N ARG A 142 1.67 2.45 -7.55
CA ARG A 142 1.75 1.96 -8.93
C ARG A 142 3.17 1.50 -9.22
N PHE A 143 3.31 0.22 -9.54
CA PHE A 143 4.58 -0.41 -9.86
C PHE A 143 4.94 -0.33 -11.35
N MET A 144 4.02 0.18 -12.19
CA MET A 144 4.17 0.41 -13.62
C MET A 144 3.53 1.74 -14.04
#